data_AF-A0AAV1VN69-F1
#
_entry.id   AF-A0AAV1VN69-F1
#
_cell.length_a   1.000
_cell.length_b   1.000
_cell.length_c   1.000
_cell.angle_alpha   90.00
_cell.angle_beta   90.00
_cell.angle_gamma   90.00
#
_symmetry.space_group_name_H-M   'P 1'
#
loop_
_entity.id
_entity.type
_entity.pdbx_description
1 polymer ?
#
loop_
_entity_poly.entity_id
_entity_poly.type
_entity_poly.pdbx_seq_one_letter_code
_entity_poly.pdbx_strand_id
1 'polypeptide(L)'
;MHLMTATRPDIAFAVSYVSRFMENLQVEHWMAVKRILRYLQGTKSDGICFKSDDKIDFCGYSDADWAGDHADRKSTSRYALILMGDPVSWGSKKQSSVSLSTSEAECIALSLAIQEGKWVHRLPCEILDAAEDKSGPELKIMEDNQSCIKMTKNPVNHGRAKHIDSCGPMEVDSLGGSKYLLLTVDEGSGCMKGFSLRATSDSEECIKKYIVAVQTQFDYKVKFVRHDGARESVANSLKAFYDDQRIEQQVTVPYAHQTNGTAERAIRTIVTIGRSMLHYAKLDKFF
;
A
#
# COMPACT_ATOMS: atom_id res chain seq x y z
N MET A 1 -25.78 -11.19 6.32
CA MET A 1 -24.57 -11.83 5.78
C MET A 1 -24.87 -12.58 4.47
N HIS A 2 -25.82 -13.52 4.42
CA HIS A 2 -26.03 -14.38 3.25
C HIS A 2 -26.20 -13.66 1.89
N LEU A 3 -27.04 -12.62 1.80
CA LEU A 3 -27.23 -11.87 0.55
C LEU A 3 -25.91 -11.31 -0.01
N MET A 4 -25.06 -10.78 0.87
CA MET A 4 -23.82 -10.13 0.47
C MET A 4 -22.78 -11.12 -0.09
N THR A 5 -22.86 -12.41 0.26
CA THR A 5 -21.91 -13.44 -0.17
C THR A 5 -22.43 -14.29 -1.33
N ALA A 6 -23.74 -14.23 -1.61
CA ALA A 6 -24.37 -15.11 -2.60
C ALA A 6 -24.85 -14.36 -3.84
N THR A 7 -25.55 -13.23 -3.69
CA THR A 7 -26.27 -12.61 -4.82
C THR A 7 -26.09 -11.11 -4.94
N ARG A 8 -25.56 -10.44 -3.91
CA ARG A 8 -25.48 -8.97 -3.80
C ARG A 8 -24.07 -8.47 -3.44
N PRO A 9 -23.11 -8.50 -4.38
CA PRO A 9 -21.77 -7.97 -4.16
C PRO A 9 -21.74 -6.48 -3.81
N ASP A 10 -22.69 -5.72 -4.33
CA ASP A 10 -22.85 -4.28 -4.15
C ASP A 10 -23.03 -3.85 -2.68
N ILE A 11 -23.58 -4.72 -1.82
CA ILE A 11 -23.72 -4.43 -0.38
C ILE A 11 -22.56 -4.97 0.47
N ALA A 12 -21.60 -5.68 -0.12
CA ALA A 12 -20.57 -6.41 0.62
C ALA A 12 -19.78 -5.50 1.56
N PHE A 13 -19.33 -4.34 1.09
CA PHE A 13 -18.63 -3.37 1.94
C PHE A 13 -19.52 -2.84 3.06
N ALA A 14 -20.72 -2.37 2.72
CA ALA A 14 -21.62 -1.73 3.69
C ALA A 14 -22.00 -2.69 4.84
N VAL A 15 -22.31 -3.96 4.50
CA VAL A 15 -22.62 -5.00 5.48
C VAL A 15 -21.38 -5.39 6.30
N SER A 16 -20.21 -5.57 5.65
CA SER A 16 -18.94 -5.84 6.33
C SER A 16 -18.48 -4.70 7.24
N TYR A 17 -18.88 -3.47 6.98
CA TYR A 17 -18.55 -2.32 7.82
C TYR A 17 -19.43 -2.28 9.07
N VAL A 18 -20.76 -2.34 8.92
CA VAL A 18 -21.68 -2.28 10.07
C VAL A 18 -21.57 -3.51 10.98
N SER A 19 -21.17 -4.66 10.44
CA SER A 19 -20.98 -5.89 11.22
C SER A 19 -19.87 -5.78 12.28
N ARG A 20 -18.92 -4.84 12.10
CA ARG A 20 -17.84 -4.55 13.07
C ARG A 20 -18.38 -4.04 14.41
N PHE A 21 -19.59 -3.49 14.41
CA PHE A 21 -20.21 -2.85 15.58
C PHE A 21 -21.34 -3.67 16.20
N MET A 22 -21.42 -4.97 15.89
CA MET A 22 -22.49 -5.84 16.43
C MET A 22 -22.47 -5.96 17.96
N GLU A 23 -21.30 -5.81 18.59
CA GLU A 23 -21.16 -5.85 20.05
C GLU A 23 -21.62 -4.54 20.72
N ASN A 24 -21.42 -3.39 20.05
CA ASN A 24 -21.80 -2.08 20.57
C ASN A 24 -22.35 -1.18 19.45
N LEU A 25 -23.64 -1.32 19.17
CA LEU A 25 -24.36 -0.57 18.14
C LEU A 25 -24.76 0.82 18.66
N GLN A 26 -24.27 1.86 17.99
CA GLN A 26 -24.65 3.25 18.23
C GLN A 26 -25.74 3.69 17.24
N VAL A 27 -26.31 4.88 17.46
CA VAL A 27 -27.42 5.40 16.65
C VAL A 27 -27.02 5.55 15.18
N GLU A 28 -25.78 5.95 14.92
CA GLU A 28 -25.19 6.09 13.58
C GLU A 28 -25.13 4.75 12.85
N HIS A 29 -24.70 3.70 13.53
CA HIS A 29 -24.65 2.33 12.99
C HIS A 29 -26.06 1.83 12.66
N TRP A 30 -27.05 2.13 13.52
CA TRP A 30 -28.44 1.76 13.29
C TRP A 30 -29.06 2.48 12.08
N MET A 31 -28.73 3.77 11.90
CA MET A 31 -29.13 4.53 10.72
C MET A 31 -28.53 3.93 9.44
N ALA A 32 -27.26 3.50 9.48
CA ALA A 32 -26.60 2.83 8.36
C ALA A 32 -27.28 1.49 8.02
N VAL A 33 -27.61 0.66 9.02
CA VAL A 33 -28.35 -0.59 8.82
C VAL A 33 -29.72 -0.33 8.17
N LYS A 34 -30.49 0.64 8.67
CA LYS A 34 -31.77 1.02 8.06
C LYS A 34 -31.61 1.49 6.61
N ARG A 35 -30.53 2.19 6.28
CA ARG A 35 -30.22 2.61 4.90
C ARG A 35 -29.95 1.39 4.01
N ILE A 36 -29.17 0.42 4.46
CA ILE A 36 -28.92 -0.83 3.74
C ILE A 36 -30.23 -1.57 3.47
N LEU A 37 -31.10 -1.71 4.49
CA LEU A 37 -32.39 -2.40 4.35
C LEU A 37 -33.34 -1.66 3.39
N ARG A 38 -33.40 -0.32 3.43
CA ARG A 38 -34.19 0.46 2.47
C ARG A 38 -33.67 0.34 1.04
N TYR A 39 -32.35 0.33 0.87
CA TYR A 39 -31.73 0.11 -0.42
C TYR A 39 -32.09 -1.27 -0.98
N LEU A 40 -31.98 -2.33 -0.17
CA LEU A 40 -32.42 -3.68 -0.55
C LEU A 40 -33.90 -3.76 -0.86
N GLN A 41 -34.75 -3.05 -0.11
CA GLN A 41 -36.18 -2.98 -0.37
C GLN A 41 -36.50 -2.32 -1.72
N GLY A 42 -35.72 -1.30 -2.12
CA GLY A 42 -35.86 -0.64 -3.42
C GLY A 42 -35.25 -1.41 -4.60
N THR A 43 -34.32 -2.33 -4.33
CA THR A 43 -33.54 -3.09 -5.32
C THR A 43 -33.78 -4.60 -5.20
N LYS A 44 -35.00 -5.01 -4.85
CA LYS A 44 -35.31 -6.43 -4.60
C LYS A 44 -35.13 -7.33 -5.81
N SER A 45 -35.32 -6.77 -7.00
CA SER A 45 -35.15 -7.44 -8.28
C SER A 45 -33.69 -7.59 -8.69
N ASP A 46 -32.79 -6.88 -8.02
CA ASP A 46 -31.38 -6.86 -8.40
C ASP A 46 -30.69 -8.08 -7.79
N GLY A 47 -29.86 -8.73 -8.60
CA GLY A 47 -29.08 -9.90 -8.24
C GLY A 47 -28.16 -10.29 -9.39
N ILE A 48 -27.27 -11.25 -9.14
CA ILE A 48 -26.39 -11.79 -10.19
C ILE A 48 -27.23 -12.64 -11.14
N CYS A 49 -27.08 -12.37 -12.44
CA CYS A 49 -27.71 -13.12 -13.51
C CYS A 49 -26.61 -13.66 -14.41
N PHE A 50 -26.33 -14.96 -14.29
CA PHE A 50 -25.32 -15.61 -15.10
C PHE A 50 -25.78 -15.72 -16.55
N LYS A 51 -24.89 -15.40 -17.47
CA LYS A 51 -25.11 -15.51 -18.91
C LYS A 51 -24.20 -16.59 -19.47
N SER A 52 -24.69 -17.28 -20.49
CA SER A 52 -23.84 -18.18 -21.26
C SER A 52 -22.95 -17.33 -22.16
N ASP A 53 -21.64 -17.56 -22.09
CA ASP A 53 -20.65 -17.05 -23.03
C ASP A 53 -19.81 -18.24 -23.52
N ASP A 54 -19.38 -18.20 -24.78
CA ASP A 54 -18.55 -19.23 -25.39
C ASP A 54 -17.07 -19.06 -24.99
N LYS A 55 -16.70 -17.86 -24.50
CA LYS A 55 -15.34 -17.55 -24.08
C LYS A 55 -15.14 -17.82 -22.59
N ILE A 56 -14.22 -18.73 -22.28
CA ILE A 56 -13.78 -19.01 -20.92
C ILE A 56 -12.66 -18.03 -20.55
N ASP A 57 -13.01 -16.86 -20.02
CA ASP A 57 -12.05 -15.95 -19.41
C ASP A 57 -12.21 -15.83 -17.90
N PHE A 58 -11.08 -15.65 -17.21
CA PHE A 58 -11.06 -15.51 -15.76
C PHE A 58 -10.24 -14.29 -15.36
N CYS A 59 -10.93 -13.26 -14.86
CA CYS A 59 -10.30 -12.03 -14.43
C CYS A 59 -10.67 -11.67 -12.99
N GLY A 60 -9.76 -10.98 -12.32
CA GLY A 60 -9.98 -10.45 -10.98
C GLY A 60 -9.69 -8.97 -10.92
N TYR A 61 -10.27 -8.31 -9.94
CA TYR A 61 -9.98 -6.93 -9.57
C TYR A 61 -9.64 -6.90 -8.09
N SER A 62 -8.63 -6.10 -7.73
CA SER A 62 -8.19 -5.84 -6.37
C SER A 62 -8.28 -4.34 -6.09
N ASP A 63 -8.61 -3.98 -4.86
CA ASP A 63 -8.70 -2.59 -4.39
C ASP A 63 -8.54 -2.51 -2.85
N ALA A 64 -8.02 -1.40 -2.33
CA ALA A 64 -7.91 -1.16 -0.91
C ALA A 64 -8.21 0.31 -0.52
N ASP A 65 -9.10 0.52 0.46
CA ASP A 65 -9.30 1.85 1.04
C ASP A 65 -8.19 2.18 2.07
N TRP A 66 -7.06 2.73 1.61
CA TRP A 66 -5.94 3.04 2.51
C TRP A 66 -6.36 3.89 3.71
N ALA A 67 -6.18 3.32 4.90
CA ALA A 67 -6.55 3.92 6.18
C ALA A 67 -8.00 4.46 6.20
N GLY A 68 -8.95 3.73 5.59
CA GLY A 68 -10.36 4.10 5.51
C GLY A 68 -11.08 4.07 6.87
N ASP A 69 -10.63 3.24 7.81
CA ASP A 69 -11.18 3.24 9.17
C ASP A 69 -10.58 4.39 10.00
N HIS A 70 -11.42 5.31 10.45
CA HIS A 70 -10.95 6.49 11.17
C HIS A 70 -10.55 6.19 12.62
N ALA A 71 -11.02 5.08 13.19
CA ALA A 71 -10.74 4.73 14.58
C ALA A 71 -9.36 4.09 14.74
N ASP A 72 -9.04 3.09 13.90
CA ASP A 72 -7.76 2.36 13.99
C ASP A 72 -6.86 2.51 12.77
N ARG A 73 -7.25 3.34 11.79
CA ARG A 73 -6.48 3.63 10.56
C ARG A 73 -6.18 2.39 9.71
N LYS A 74 -6.91 1.28 9.91
CA LYS A 74 -6.77 0.09 9.08
C LYS A 74 -7.52 0.26 7.76
N SER A 75 -6.92 -0.30 6.72
CA SER A 75 -7.50 -0.33 5.38
C SER A 75 -8.52 -1.47 5.26
N THR A 76 -9.40 -1.40 4.28
CA THR A 76 -10.33 -2.47 3.89
C THR A 76 -9.94 -2.94 2.51
N SER A 77 -9.50 -4.19 2.41
CA SER A 77 -9.24 -4.87 1.15
C SER A 77 -10.54 -5.33 0.51
N ARG A 78 -10.61 -5.22 -0.81
CA ARG A 78 -11.72 -5.69 -1.63
C ARG A 78 -11.18 -6.43 -2.84
N TYR A 79 -11.98 -7.38 -3.31
CA TYR A 79 -11.72 -8.04 -4.58
C TYR A 79 -13.03 -8.46 -5.23
N ALA A 80 -12.99 -8.63 -6.55
CA ALA A 80 -14.05 -9.24 -7.33
C ALA A 80 -13.43 -10.13 -8.42
N LEU A 81 -13.86 -11.38 -8.48
CA LEU A 81 -13.44 -12.39 -9.43
C LEU A 81 -14.60 -12.65 -10.39
N ILE A 82 -14.32 -12.50 -11.68
CA ILE A 82 -15.26 -12.59 -12.79
C ILE A 82 -14.82 -13.74 -13.70
N LEU A 83 -15.71 -14.72 -13.90
CA LEU A 83 -15.51 -15.88 -14.77
C LEU A 83 -16.58 -15.85 -15.86
N MET A 84 -16.19 -15.97 -17.13
CA MET A 84 -17.11 -15.93 -18.28
C MET A 84 -18.00 -14.67 -18.27
N GLY A 85 -17.41 -13.52 -17.90
CA GLY A 85 -18.14 -12.25 -17.79
C GLY A 85 -18.99 -12.04 -16.54
N ASP A 86 -19.15 -13.05 -15.67
CA ASP A 86 -19.99 -12.97 -14.48
C ASP A 86 -19.23 -13.07 -13.15
N PRO A 87 -19.66 -12.33 -12.10
CA PRO A 87 -19.02 -12.39 -10.79
C PRO A 87 -19.26 -13.74 -10.10
N VAL A 88 -18.18 -14.43 -9.75
CA VAL A 88 -18.21 -15.75 -9.09
C VAL A 88 -17.72 -15.73 -7.65
N SER A 89 -16.89 -14.75 -7.29
CA SER A 89 -16.43 -14.58 -5.91
C SER A 89 -16.03 -13.13 -5.68
N TRP A 90 -16.31 -12.60 -4.50
CA TRP A 90 -15.98 -11.23 -4.13
C TRP A 90 -15.87 -11.13 -2.62
N GLY A 91 -15.21 -10.08 -2.15
CA GLY A 91 -15.02 -9.88 -0.72
C GLY A 91 -14.75 -8.44 -0.36
N SER A 92 -15.11 -8.10 0.87
CA SER A 92 -14.69 -6.87 1.52
C SER A 92 -14.31 -7.17 2.96
N LYS A 93 -13.02 -6.99 3.28
CA LYS A 93 -12.43 -7.40 4.55
C LYS A 93 -11.53 -6.30 5.11
N LYS A 94 -11.73 -5.97 6.39
CA LYS A 94 -10.81 -5.10 7.13
C LYS A 94 -9.45 -5.79 7.25
N GLN A 95 -8.37 -5.09 6.92
CA GLN A 95 -7.02 -5.59 7.12
C GLN A 95 -6.72 -5.80 8.60
N SER A 96 -5.87 -6.78 8.92
CA SER A 96 -5.48 -7.09 10.30
C SER A 96 -4.51 -6.07 10.89
N SER A 97 -3.59 -5.57 10.06
CA SER A 97 -2.60 -4.54 10.39
C SER A 97 -2.93 -3.19 9.74
N VAL A 98 -2.30 -2.13 10.23
CA VAL A 98 -2.32 -0.80 9.62
C VAL A 98 -1.24 -0.75 8.54
N SER A 99 -1.63 -0.53 7.29
CA SER A 99 -0.69 -0.37 6.18
C SER A 99 0.04 0.98 6.27
N LEU A 100 1.35 0.97 6.07
CA LEU A 100 2.21 2.14 6.12
C LEU A 100 2.09 3.00 4.87
N SER A 101 1.74 2.39 3.72
CA SER A 101 1.51 3.10 2.44
C SER A 101 0.24 2.63 1.74
N THR A 102 -0.21 3.40 0.74
CA THR A 102 -1.29 2.98 -0.17
C THR A 102 -0.90 1.70 -0.90
N SER A 103 0.32 1.65 -1.43
CA SER A 103 0.84 0.48 -2.14
C SER A 103 0.89 -0.79 -1.28
N GLU A 104 1.20 -0.68 0.01
CA GLU A 104 1.15 -1.82 0.92
C GLU A 104 -0.29 -2.29 1.16
N ALA A 105 -1.24 -1.36 1.32
CA ALA A 105 -2.64 -1.69 1.46
C ALA A 105 -3.16 -2.46 0.23
N GLU A 106 -2.80 -1.99 -0.97
CA GLU A 106 -3.12 -2.66 -2.24
C GLU A 106 -2.45 -4.02 -2.36
N CYS A 107 -1.20 -4.18 -1.93
CA CYS A 107 -0.53 -5.48 -1.96
C CYS A 107 -1.21 -6.51 -1.06
N ILE A 108 -1.73 -6.08 0.10
CA ILE A 108 -2.52 -6.94 0.98
C ILE A 108 -3.84 -7.33 0.29
N ALA A 109 -4.52 -6.38 -0.36
CA ALA A 109 -5.74 -6.67 -1.13
C ALA A 109 -5.47 -7.61 -2.31
N LEU A 110 -4.41 -7.37 -3.06
CA LEU A 110 -3.98 -8.18 -4.20
C LEU A 110 -3.61 -9.59 -3.74
N SER A 111 -2.93 -9.73 -2.60
CA SER A 111 -2.62 -11.04 -2.02
C SER A 111 -3.89 -11.84 -1.69
N LEU A 112 -4.90 -11.18 -1.11
CA LEU A 112 -6.20 -11.80 -0.84
C LEU A 112 -6.90 -12.21 -2.15
N ALA A 113 -6.93 -11.32 -3.14
CA ALA A 113 -7.51 -11.60 -4.46
C ALA A 113 -6.81 -12.78 -5.16
N ILE A 114 -5.48 -12.89 -5.06
CA ILE A 114 -4.70 -14.01 -5.61
C ILE A 114 -5.03 -15.33 -4.91
N GLN A 115 -5.11 -15.32 -3.57
CA GLN A 115 -5.41 -16.53 -2.81
C GLN A 115 -6.80 -17.09 -3.18
N GLU A 116 -7.80 -16.22 -3.19
CA GLU A 116 -9.17 -16.56 -3.58
C GLU A 116 -9.25 -16.95 -5.06
N GLY A 117 -8.58 -16.17 -5.92
CA GLY A 117 -8.50 -16.42 -7.36
C GLY A 117 -7.92 -17.79 -7.68
N LYS A 118 -6.80 -18.17 -7.04
CA LYS A 118 -6.20 -19.50 -7.24
C LYS A 118 -7.10 -20.64 -6.79
N TRP A 119 -7.87 -20.43 -5.72
CA TRP A 119 -8.82 -21.44 -5.24
C TRP A 119 -9.97 -21.61 -6.22
N VAL A 120 -10.58 -20.50 -6.66
CA VAL A 120 -11.66 -20.50 -7.66
C VAL A 120 -11.18 -21.04 -9.01
N HIS A 121 -9.96 -20.70 -9.43
CA HIS A 121 -9.34 -21.12 -10.69
C HIS A 121 -9.24 -22.63 -10.85
N ARG A 122 -8.97 -23.34 -9.75
CA ARG A 122 -8.72 -24.78 -9.77
C ARG A 122 -9.91 -25.58 -10.30
N LEU A 123 -11.13 -25.21 -9.91
CA LEU A 123 -12.33 -25.97 -10.24
C LEU A 123 -12.68 -25.94 -11.74
N PRO A 124 -12.70 -24.78 -12.43
CA PRO A 124 -12.83 -24.73 -13.88
C PRO A 124 -11.73 -25.50 -14.62
N CYS A 125 -10.48 -25.43 -14.16
CA CYS A 125 -9.39 -26.21 -14.76
C CYS A 125 -9.64 -27.72 -14.66
N GLU A 126 -10.04 -28.22 -13.48
CA GLU A 126 -10.35 -29.65 -13.29
C GLU A 126 -11.54 -30.10 -14.15
N ILE A 127 -12.57 -29.27 -14.30
CA ILE A 127 -13.74 -29.57 -15.14
C ILE A 127 -13.36 -29.64 -16.62
N LEU A 128 -12.56 -28.68 -17.10
CA LEU A 128 -12.13 -28.62 -18.51
C LEU A 128 -11.16 -29.76 -18.85
N ASP A 129 -10.21 -30.05 -17.95
CA ASP A 129 -9.31 -31.19 -18.10
C ASP A 129 -10.09 -32.52 -18.20
N ALA A 130 -11.16 -32.69 -17.41
CA ALA A 130 -12.05 -33.85 -17.49
C ALA A 130 -12.88 -33.91 -18.78
N ALA A 131 -13.11 -32.76 -19.44
CA ALA A 131 -13.75 -32.65 -20.74
C ALA A 131 -12.77 -32.80 -21.92
N GLU A 132 -11.52 -33.19 -21.66
CA GLU A 132 -10.41 -33.25 -22.62
C GLU A 132 -10.07 -31.91 -23.27
N ASP A 133 -10.52 -30.80 -22.67
CA ASP A 133 -10.24 -29.44 -23.11
C ASP A 133 -9.11 -28.83 -22.29
N LYS A 134 -7.93 -28.69 -22.90
CA LYS A 134 -6.72 -28.15 -22.24
C LYS A 134 -6.69 -26.62 -22.19
N SER A 135 -7.77 -25.93 -22.55
CA SER A 135 -7.88 -24.47 -22.56
C SER A 135 -8.31 -23.89 -21.20
N GLY A 136 -7.69 -24.36 -20.11
CA GLY A 136 -7.93 -23.79 -18.78
C GLY A 136 -7.74 -22.26 -18.79
N PRO A 137 -8.67 -21.46 -18.21
CA PRO A 137 -8.63 -20.01 -18.33
C PRO A 137 -7.41 -19.45 -17.62
N GLU A 138 -6.70 -18.49 -18.21
CA GLU A 138 -5.65 -17.78 -17.48
C GLU A 138 -6.26 -16.87 -16.41
N LEU A 139 -5.83 -17.00 -15.14
CA LEU A 139 -6.22 -16.07 -14.08
C LEU A 139 -5.44 -14.76 -14.21
N LYS A 140 -6.13 -13.69 -14.60
CA LYS A 140 -5.56 -12.34 -14.68
C LYS A 140 -6.18 -11.40 -13.65
N ILE A 141 -5.39 -10.95 -12.67
CA ILE A 141 -5.85 -9.95 -11.69
C ILE A 141 -5.40 -8.56 -12.12
N MET A 142 -6.35 -7.64 -12.17
CA MET A 142 -6.21 -6.23 -12.51
C MET A 142 -5.99 -5.43 -11.23
N GLU A 143 -4.97 -4.60 -11.28
CA GLU A 143 -4.51 -3.71 -10.20
C GLU A 143 -4.20 -2.36 -10.85
N ASP A 144 -4.61 -1.26 -10.22
CA ASP A 144 -4.42 0.09 -10.76
C ASP A 144 -3.21 0.81 -10.12
N ASN A 145 -2.79 0.37 -8.93
CA ASN A 145 -1.65 0.93 -8.22
C ASN A 145 -0.33 0.50 -8.88
N GLN A 146 0.29 1.43 -9.61
CA GLN A 146 1.52 1.17 -10.37
C GLN A 146 2.69 0.70 -9.49
N SER A 147 2.78 1.18 -8.24
CA SER A 147 3.82 0.72 -7.30
C SER A 147 3.58 -0.74 -6.91
N CYS A 148 2.33 -1.11 -6.61
CA CYS A 148 1.94 -2.50 -6.32
C CYS A 148 2.28 -3.42 -7.49
N ILE A 149 1.87 -3.05 -8.72
CA ILE A 149 2.14 -3.83 -9.94
C ILE A 149 3.65 -4.03 -10.14
N LYS A 150 4.44 -2.97 -10.01
CA LYS A 150 5.91 -3.04 -10.13
C LYS A 150 6.50 -3.94 -9.06
N MET A 151 5.96 -3.88 -7.84
CA MET A 151 6.40 -4.70 -6.73
C MET A 151 6.13 -6.18 -7.01
N THR A 152 4.94 -6.54 -7.51
CA THR A 152 4.60 -7.94 -7.86
C THR A 152 5.40 -8.47 -9.05
N LYS A 153 5.72 -7.62 -10.03
CA LYS A 153 6.50 -8.00 -11.22
C LYS A 153 8.01 -8.04 -10.99
N ASN A 154 8.49 -7.57 -9.84
CA ASN A 154 9.90 -7.59 -9.50
C ASN A 154 10.20 -8.76 -8.53
N PRO A 155 10.70 -9.92 -9.02
CA PRO A 155 10.97 -11.09 -8.19
C PRO A 155 12.13 -10.89 -7.19
N VAL A 156 12.78 -9.72 -7.16
CA VAL A 156 13.97 -9.45 -6.36
C VAL A 156 13.66 -8.49 -5.20
N ASN A 157 13.20 -9.06 -4.08
CA ASN A 157 13.43 -8.62 -2.69
C ASN A 157 12.80 -7.29 -2.17
N HIS A 158 11.64 -7.42 -1.53
CA HIS A 158 10.97 -6.38 -0.70
C HIS A 158 11.67 -6.02 0.62
N GLY A 159 12.74 -6.73 1.00
CA GLY A 159 13.46 -6.42 2.26
C GLY A 159 14.62 -5.43 2.11
N ARG A 160 15.23 -5.33 0.91
CA ARG A 160 16.58 -4.75 0.72
C ARG A 160 16.61 -3.33 0.17
N ALA A 161 15.47 -2.65 0.22
CA ALA A 161 15.32 -1.29 -0.26
C ALA A 161 15.40 -0.28 0.89
N LYS A 162 16.05 0.86 0.61
CA LYS A 162 16.08 2.03 1.49
C LYS A 162 15.31 3.15 0.82
N HIS A 163 14.25 3.62 1.47
CA HIS A 163 13.52 4.82 1.07
C HIS A 163 14.17 6.04 1.69
N ILE A 164 14.56 7.00 0.87
CA ILE A 164 15.25 8.21 1.32
C ILE A 164 14.43 9.40 0.89
N ASP A 165 14.24 10.33 1.80
CA ASP A 165 13.56 11.59 1.54
C ASP A 165 14.14 12.70 2.43
N SER A 166 14.03 13.95 2.01
CA SER A 166 14.51 15.09 2.76
C SER A 166 13.46 16.17 2.89
N CYS A 167 13.46 16.87 4.02
CA CYS A 167 12.60 18.03 4.21
C CYS A 167 13.37 19.24 4.73
N GLY A 168 12.92 20.42 4.32
CA GLY A 168 13.47 21.71 4.69
C GLY A 168 13.46 22.70 3.50
N PRO A 169 14.01 23.90 3.66
CA PRO A 169 14.57 24.41 4.92
C PRO A 169 13.48 24.59 5.99
N MET A 170 13.79 24.23 7.23
CA MET A 170 12.94 24.51 8.38
C MET A 170 12.96 26.01 8.69
N GLU A 171 11.87 26.53 9.25
CA GLU A 171 11.74 27.96 9.54
C GLU A 171 12.69 28.42 10.66
N VAL A 172 13.03 27.50 11.57
CA VAL A 172 13.95 27.76 12.68
C VAL A 172 15.12 26.79 12.59
N ASP A 173 16.32 27.35 12.72
CA ASP A 173 17.55 26.57 12.77
C ASP A 173 17.56 25.70 14.04
N SER A 174 18.01 24.45 13.90
CA SER A 174 18.23 23.61 15.08
C SER A 174 19.29 24.23 15.99
N LEU A 175 19.39 23.77 17.24
CA LEU A 175 20.46 24.18 18.17
C LEU A 175 21.88 23.97 17.57
N GLY A 176 22.02 23.05 16.61
CA GLY A 176 23.26 22.78 15.88
C GLY A 176 23.44 23.55 14.57
N GLY A 177 22.52 24.46 14.24
CA GLY A 177 22.49 25.25 13.01
C GLY A 177 22.01 24.49 11.76
N SER A 178 21.37 23.33 11.94
CA SER A 178 20.82 22.53 10.83
C SER A 178 19.46 23.05 10.39
N LYS A 179 19.22 23.06 9.08
CA LYS A 179 17.97 23.53 8.46
C LYS A 179 17.21 22.46 7.71
N TYR A 180 17.81 21.29 7.50
CA TYR A 180 17.17 20.20 6.77
C TYR A 180 17.21 18.90 7.58
N LEU A 181 16.26 18.02 7.33
CA LEU A 181 16.22 16.67 7.86
C LEU A 181 16.19 15.69 6.69
N LEU A 182 17.21 14.84 6.60
CA LEU A 182 17.22 13.69 5.71
C LEU A 182 16.74 12.46 6.50
N LEU A 183 15.77 11.74 5.96
CA LEU A 183 15.21 10.56 6.57
C LEU A 183 15.38 9.34 5.67
N THR A 184 15.90 8.27 6.25
CA THR A 184 15.99 6.96 5.59
C THR A 184 15.09 5.97 6.31
N VAL A 185 14.23 5.27 5.56
CA VAL A 185 13.39 4.18 6.05
C VAL A 185 13.81 2.88 5.37
N ASP A 186 14.12 1.87 6.18
CA ASP A 186 14.37 0.52 5.68
C ASP A 186 13.06 -0.22 5.40
N GLU A 187 12.88 -0.74 4.18
CA GLU A 187 11.64 -1.42 3.76
C GLU A 187 11.43 -2.73 4.54
N GLY A 188 12.49 -3.50 4.78
CA GLY A 188 12.38 -4.82 5.44
C GLY A 188 12.08 -4.77 6.93
N SER A 189 12.65 -3.81 7.66
CA SER A 189 12.49 -3.67 9.13
C SER A 189 11.57 -2.53 9.56
N GLY A 190 11.24 -1.60 8.66
CA GLY A 190 10.55 -0.35 9.01
C GLY A 190 11.42 0.62 9.84
N CYS A 191 12.70 0.32 10.06
CA CYS A 191 13.58 1.14 10.87
C CYS A 191 13.84 2.51 10.20
N MET A 192 13.72 3.58 10.98
CA MET A 192 13.91 4.95 10.52
C MET A 192 15.20 5.54 11.07
N LYS A 193 15.99 6.18 10.21
CA LYS A 193 17.20 6.92 10.60
C LYS A 193 17.16 8.33 10.03
N GLY A 194 17.14 9.32 10.92
CA GLY A 194 17.19 10.74 10.56
C GLY A 194 18.60 11.34 10.68
N PHE A 195 18.93 12.28 9.80
CA PHE A 195 20.16 13.07 9.80
C PHE A 195 19.80 14.55 9.67
N SER A 196 20.27 15.37 10.61
CA SER A 196 20.13 16.83 10.52
C SER A 196 21.23 17.40 9.64
N LEU A 197 20.86 18.16 8.61
CA LEU A 197 21.79 18.73 7.63
C LEU A 197 21.79 20.26 7.70
N ARG A 198 22.94 20.88 7.48
CA ARG A 198 23.06 22.35 7.39
C ARG A 198 22.77 22.82 5.96
N ALA A 199 23.21 22.06 4.98
CA ALA A 199 22.90 22.25 3.57
C ALA A 199 22.37 20.95 2.94
N THR A 200 21.58 21.06 1.87
CA THR A 200 21.10 19.89 1.11
C THR A 200 22.25 19.08 0.48
N SER A 201 23.39 19.72 0.22
CA SER A 201 24.61 19.06 -0.27
C SER A 201 25.19 18.03 0.70
N ASP A 202 24.92 18.16 2.00
CA ASP A 202 25.46 17.27 3.04
C ASP A 202 24.78 15.88 3.01
N SER A 203 23.66 15.75 2.27
CA SER A 203 22.88 14.53 2.15
C SER A 203 23.70 13.38 1.56
N GLU A 204 24.50 13.65 0.53
CA GLU A 204 25.28 12.63 -0.18
C GLU A 204 26.23 11.88 0.76
N GLU A 205 27.00 12.61 1.58
CA GLU A 205 27.94 12.02 2.51
C GLU A 205 27.22 11.21 3.61
N CYS A 206 26.07 11.72 4.09
CA CYS A 206 25.26 11.02 5.09
C CYS A 206 24.71 9.69 4.55
N ILE A 207 24.21 9.67 3.31
CA ILE A 207 23.67 8.47 2.67
C ILE A 207 24.78 7.42 2.51
N LYS A 208 25.96 7.81 2.01
CA LYS A 208 27.11 6.90 1.85
C LYS A 208 27.51 6.28 3.19
N LYS A 209 27.69 7.10 4.23
CA LYS A 209 28.04 6.63 5.58
C LYS A 209 26.98 5.68 6.15
N TYR A 210 25.70 6.00 5.98
CA TYR A 210 24.60 5.16 6.43
C TYR A 210 24.61 3.79 5.76
N ILE A 211 24.73 3.74 4.43
CA ILE A 211 24.72 2.48 3.67
C ILE A 211 25.89 1.60 4.09
N VAL A 212 27.10 2.15 4.17
CA VAL A 212 28.28 1.39 4.61
C VAL A 212 28.08 0.86 6.03
N ALA A 213 27.64 1.71 6.96
CA ALA A 213 27.41 1.32 8.34
C ALA A 213 26.37 0.18 8.46
N VAL A 214 25.24 0.27 7.76
CA VAL A 214 24.22 -0.78 7.79
C VAL A 214 24.74 -2.09 7.20
N GLN A 215 25.44 -2.02 6.07
CA GLN A 215 26.00 -3.22 5.43
C GLN A 215 27.01 -3.91 6.34
N THR A 216 27.86 -3.17 7.04
CA THR A 216 28.88 -3.73 7.94
C THR A 216 28.30 -4.19 9.28
N GLN A 217 27.43 -3.41 9.90
CA GLN A 217 26.94 -3.70 11.27
C GLN A 217 25.95 -4.86 11.30
N PHE A 218 25.11 -5.00 10.27
CA PHE A 218 24.04 -6.00 10.23
C PHE A 218 24.34 -7.15 9.28
N ASP A 219 25.55 -7.21 8.71
CA ASP A 219 25.93 -8.15 7.64
C ASP A 219 24.86 -8.21 6.52
N TYR A 220 24.40 -7.03 6.12
CA TYR A 220 23.18 -6.88 5.34
C TYR A 220 23.40 -6.10 4.04
N LYS A 221 23.34 -6.77 2.89
CA LYS A 221 23.54 -6.10 1.59
C LYS A 221 22.31 -5.29 1.17
N VAL A 222 22.47 -3.96 1.15
CA VAL A 222 21.50 -3.04 0.50
C VAL A 222 21.54 -3.31 -1.01
N LYS A 223 20.37 -3.45 -1.62
CA LYS A 223 20.25 -3.69 -3.07
C LYS A 223 19.58 -2.57 -3.81
N PHE A 224 18.65 -1.87 -3.16
CA PHE A 224 17.88 -0.81 -3.78
C PHE A 224 17.90 0.44 -2.92
N VAL A 225 18.03 1.59 -3.55
CA VAL A 225 17.81 2.88 -2.91
C VAL A 225 16.78 3.63 -3.71
N ARG A 226 15.71 4.07 -3.04
CA ARG A 226 14.61 4.82 -3.64
C ARG A 226 14.61 6.24 -3.09
N HIS A 227 14.52 7.23 -3.99
CA HIS A 227 14.45 8.64 -3.61
C HIS A 227 13.56 9.43 -4.59
N ASP A 228 13.15 10.61 -4.14
CA ASP A 228 12.17 11.50 -4.80
C ASP A 228 12.66 12.12 -6.13
N GLY A 229 13.97 12.09 -6.39
CA GLY A 229 14.58 12.65 -7.59
C GLY A 229 15.09 14.08 -7.44
N ALA A 230 15.24 14.57 -6.20
CA ALA A 230 15.92 15.83 -5.92
C ALA A 230 17.34 15.88 -6.54
N ARG A 231 17.81 17.06 -6.94
CA ARG A 231 19.05 17.25 -7.73
C ARG A 231 20.28 16.64 -7.04
N GLU A 232 20.33 16.73 -5.72
CA GLU A 232 21.35 16.17 -4.84
C GLU A 232 21.35 14.64 -4.83
N SER A 233 20.18 14.02 -4.97
CA SER A 233 20.00 12.56 -5.03
C SER A 233 20.36 11.97 -6.39
N VAL A 234 20.59 12.81 -7.40
CA VAL A 234 20.97 12.43 -8.78
C VAL A 234 22.41 12.87 -9.09
N ALA A 235 23.18 13.32 -8.09
CA ALA A 235 24.58 13.68 -8.26
C ALA A 235 25.40 12.50 -8.81
N ASN A 236 26.26 12.76 -9.80
CA ASN A 236 27.07 11.73 -10.46
C ASN A 236 27.94 10.92 -9.47
N SER A 237 28.39 11.57 -8.40
CA SER A 237 29.20 10.97 -7.33
C SER A 237 28.43 9.99 -6.45
N LEU A 238 27.14 10.22 -6.22
CA LEU A 238 26.25 9.32 -5.48
C LEU A 238 25.90 8.10 -6.35
N LYS A 239 25.64 8.34 -7.65
CA LYS A 239 25.40 7.28 -8.63
C LYS A 239 26.61 6.35 -8.77
N ALA A 240 27.82 6.92 -8.90
CA ALA A 240 29.05 6.13 -8.96
C ALA A 240 29.27 5.26 -7.71
N PHE A 241 28.90 5.78 -6.52
CA PHE A 241 28.93 5.00 -5.29
C PHE A 241 27.92 3.84 -5.30
N TYR A 242 26.70 4.07 -5.79
CA TYR A 242 25.72 3.00 -5.93
C TYR A 242 26.19 1.91 -6.91
N ASP A 243 26.76 2.31 -8.04
CA ASP A 243 27.32 1.37 -9.02
C ASP A 243 28.45 0.52 -8.42
N ASP A 244 29.39 1.14 -7.69
CA ASP A 244 30.48 0.45 -6.97
C ASP A 244 29.94 -0.55 -5.94
N GLN A 245 28.92 -0.13 -5.19
CA GLN A 245 28.28 -0.97 -4.18
C GLN A 245 27.28 -1.98 -4.78
N ARG A 246 27.06 -1.99 -6.10
CA ARG A 246 26.04 -2.81 -6.78
C ARG A 246 24.63 -2.58 -6.22
N ILE A 247 24.30 -1.33 -5.97
CA ILE A 247 22.99 -0.85 -5.52
C ILE A 247 22.26 -0.27 -6.73
N GLU A 248 21.04 -0.73 -6.96
CA GLU A 248 20.17 -0.18 -8.00
C GLU A 248 19.44 1.05 -7.48
N GLN A 249 19.59 2.16 -8.21
CA GLN A 249 18.93 3.42 -7.92
C GLN A 249 17.53 3.44 -8.53
N GLN A 250 16.51 3.69 -7.70
CA GLN A 250 15.13 3.82 -8.12
C GLN A 250 14.66 5.26 -7.90
N VAL A 251 14.63 6.04 -8.97
CA VAL A 251 14.14 7.42 -8.93
C VAL A 251 12.63 7.41 -9.14
N THR A 252 11.89 8.07 -8.26
CA THR A 252 10.45 8.26 -8.49
C THR A 252 10.20 9.23 -9.63
N VAL A 253 9.12 9.01 -10.37
CA VAL A 253 8.73 9.92 -11.46
C VAL A 253 8.38 11.30 -10.87
N PRO A 254 8.79 12.42 -11.48
CA PRO A 254 8.36 13.74 -11.04
C PRO A 254 6.82 13.79 -10.91
N TYR A 255 6.31 14.41 -9.85
CA TYR A 255 4.87 14.50 -9.53
C TYR A 255 4.18 13.17 -9.11
N ALA A 256 4.92 12.08 -8.96
CA ALA A 256 4.43 10.79 -8.44
C ALA A 256 4.93 10.49 -7.01
N HIS A 257 4.85 11.50 -6.13
CA HIS A 257 5.23 11.47 -4.70
C HIS A 257 4.74 10.21 -3.94
N GLN A 258 3.56 9.70 -4.33
CA GLN A 258 2.97 8.46 -3.80
C GLN A 258 3.90 7.23 -3.89
N THR A 259 4.83 7.21 -4.84
CA THR A 259 5.79 6.11 -5.03
C THR A 259 6.95 6.11 -4.01
N ASN A 260 7.16 7.21 -3.26
CA ASN A 260 8.05 7.28 -2.08
C ASN A 260 7.28 7.49 -0.75
N GLY A 261 5.99 7.15 -0.73
CA GLY A 261 5.08 7.49 0.38
C GLY A 261 5.53 6.99 1.77
N THR A 262 6.38 5.96 1.84
CA THR A 262 6.98 5.47 3.09
C THR A 262 7.84 6.53 3.79
N ALA A 263 8.78 7.14 3.07
CA ALA A 263 9.67 8.15 3.66
C ALA A 263 8.93 9.48 3.90
N GLU A 264 8.06 9.90 2.97
CA GLU A 264 7.23 11.10 3.14
C GLU A 264 6.32 11.00 4.39
N ARG A 265 5.69 9.84 4.62
CA ARG A 265 4.86 9.61 5.81
C ARG A 265 5.67 9.63 7.09
N ALA A 266 6.87 9.05 7.05
CA ALA A 266 7.77 9.06 8.19
C ALA A 266 8.20 10.49 8.55
N ILE A 267 8.53 11.32 7.54
CA ILE A 267 8.80 12.76 7.73
C ILE A 267 7.58 13.46 8.34
N ARG A 268 6.38 13.28 7.76
CA ARG A 268 5.15 13.89 8.29
C ARG A 268 4.88 13.50 9.75
N THR A 269 5.13 12.24 10.10
CA THR A 269 4.96 11.74 11.46
C THR A 269 5.94 12.42 12.41
N ILE A 270 7.23 12.49 12.05
CA ILE A 270 8.27 13.14 12.85
C ILE A 270 7.97 14.63 13.04
N VAL A 271 7.61 15.35 11.97
CA VAL A 271 7.28 16.79 12.03
C VAL A 271 6.04 17.02 12.91
N THR A 272 5.02 16.18 12.81
CA THR A 272 3.81 16.29 13.64
C THR A 272 4.11 16.04 15.12
N ILE A 273 4.91 15.03 15.42
CA ILE A 273 5.36 14.76 16.80
C ILE A 273 6.21 15.93 17.32
N GLY A 274 7.17 16.42 16.53
CA GLY A 274 8.01 17.56 16.89
C GLY A 274 7.21 18.81 17.23
N ARG A 275 6.22 19.17 16.39
CA ARG A 275 5.31 20.29 16.65
C ARG A 275 4.48 20.10 17.92
N SER A 276 4.04 18.88 18.18
CA SER A 276 3.29 18.54 19.40
C SER A 276 4.16 18.69 20.66
N MET A 277 5.42 18.26 20.59
CA MET A 277 6.40 18.43 21.67
C MET A 277 6.70 19.91 21.95
N LEU A 278 6.94 20.71 20.90
CA LEU A 278 7.16 22.15 21.03
C LEU A 278 5.95 22.86 21.66
N HIS A 279 4.75 22.50 21.22
CA HIS A 279 3.51 23.02 21.79
C HIS A 279 3.40 22.73 23.30
N TYR A 280 3.70 21.50 23.71
CA TYR A 280 3.69 21.11 25.12
C TYR A 280 4.74 21.88 25.94
N ALA A 281 5.94 22.08 25.36
CA ALA A 281 7.03 22.82 25.98
C ALA A 281 6.83 24.36 26.00
N LYS A 282 5.71 24.87 25.45
CA LYS A 282 5.43 26.31 25.28
C LYS A 282 6.51 27.04 24.47
N LEU A 283 7.15 26.33 23.54
CA LEU A 283 8.06 26.90 22.57
C LEU A 283 7.29 27.25 21.29
N ASP A 284 7.84 28.18 20.50
CA ASP A 284 7.24 28.54 19.22
C ASP A 284 7.06 27.31 18.33
N LYS A 285 5.94 27.25 17.61
CA LYS A 285 5.51 26.07 16.82
C LYS A 285 6.26 25.90 15.50
N PHE A 286 7.25 26.76 15.25
CA PHE A 286 8.03 26.76 14.03
C PHE A 286 8.94 25.53 14.03
N PHE A 287 8.61 24.57 13.16
CA PHE A 287 9.34 23.31 12.92
C PHE A 287 9.33 23.02 11.43
#